data_AF-A0A969BL37-F1
#
_entry.id   AF-A0A969BL37-F1
#
_cell.length_a   1.000
_cell.length_b   1.000
_cell.length_c   1.000
_cell.angle_alpha   90.00
_cell.angle_beta   90.00
_cell.angle_gamma   90.00
#
_symmetry.space_group_name_H-M   'P 1'
#
loop_
_entity.id
_entity.type
_entity.pdbx_description
1 polymer ?
#
loop_
_entity_poly.entity_id
_entity_poly.type
_entity_poly.pdbx_seq_one_letter_code
_entity_poly.pdbx_strand_id
1 'polypeptide(L)'
;MPYADHEWDPDSVDAVLEHAKTQRNVDTDRVYVTGLSLGGSGVWIYAANHPDKVAAIVPISGKTNLAIDQACNLVDIPVWVFHGSEDNLLSTSFPIDMVNAINGCGDGHYAPELTFNQSRGHEGWNEIMNRNAQYEIYTWMLQFAKNDFTNRPPYVHVGSDFKVLQEDGATYIYG
;
A
#
# COMPACT_ATOMS: atom_id res chain seq x y z
N MET A 1 -10.09 34.74 -0.87
CA MET A 1 -8.93 34.02 -1.43
C MET A 1 -9.27 32.54 -1.36
N PRO A 2 -9.43 31.80 -2.47
CA PRO A 2 -9.69 30.38 -2.37
C PRO A 2 -8.34 29.67 -2.17
N TYR A 3 -8.22 28.91 -1.09
CA TYR A 3 -7.22 27.87 -0.95
C TYR A 3 -7.38 26.92 -2.16
N ALA A 4 -6.33 26.73 -2.94
CA ALA A 4 -6.26 25.57 -3.81
C ALA A 4 -6.22 24.34 -2.89
N ASP A 5 -7.12 23.40 -3.11
CA ASP A 5 -7.08 22.10 -2.42
C ASP A 5 -5.71 21.48 -2.71
N HIS A 6 -4.85 21.37 -1.69
CA HIS A 6 -3.51 20.79 -1.79
C HIS A 6 -3.62 19.27 -1.97
N GLU A 7 -4.07 18.83 -3.14
CA GLU A 7 -3.97 17.44 -3.56
C GLU A 7 -2.49 17.07 -3.78
N TRP A 8 -2.17 15.78 -3.67
CA TRP A 8 -0.83 15.30 -3.96
C TRP A 8 -0.52 15.50 -5.44
N ASP A 9 0.66 16.02 -5.74
CA ASP A 9 1.24 15.92 -7.08
C ASP A 9 1.85 14.52 -7.25
N PRO A 10 1.28 13.64 -8.11
CA PRO A 10 1.79 12.28 -8.30
C PRO A 10 3.22 12.27 -8.84
N ASP A 11 3.61 13.25 -9.67
CA ASP A 11 4.95 13.32 -10.26
C ASP A 11 6.01 13.64 -9.19
N SER A 12 5.65 14.42 -8.18
CA SER A 12 6.51 14.70 -7.03
C SER A 12 6.78 13.43 -6.20
N VAL A 13 5.78 12.56 -6.03
CA VAL A 13 5.97 11.24 -5.38
C VAL A 13 6.83 10.34 -6.26
N ASP A 14 6.58 10.35 -7.57
CA ASP A 14 7.33 9.57 -8.54
C ASP A 14 8.82 9.93 -8.54
N ALA A 15 9.14 11.23 -8.48
CA ALA A 15 10.51 11.71 -8.41
C ALA A 15 11.27 11.16 -7.19
N VAL A 16 10.60 10.96 -6.05
CA VAL A 16 11.20 10.32 -4.87
C VAL A 16 11.51 8.85 -5.14
N LEU A 17 10.58 8.11 -5.75
CA LEU A 17 10.80 6.72 -6.15
C LEU A 17 11.96 6.60 -7.14
N GLU A 18 11.97 7.42 -8.20
CA GLU A 18 13.04 7.43 -9.19
C GLU A 18 14.39 7.78 -8.56
N HIS A 19 14.43 8.75 -7.65
CA HIS A 19 15.64 9.04 -6.91
C HIS A 19 16.10 7.85 -6.06
N ALA A 20 15.18 7.18 -5.34
CA ALA A 20 15.51 6.01 -4.52
C ALA A 20 16.11 4.87 -5.36
N LYS A 21 15.59 4.62 -6.57
CA LYS A 21 16.15 3.64 -7.52
C LYS A 21 17.59 3.95 -7.93
N THR A 22 18.00 5.22 -7.96
CA THR A 22 19.42 5.58 -8.22
C THR A 22 20.34 5.36 -7.02
N GLN A 23 19.79 5.37 -5.80
CA GLN A 23 20.56 5.35 -4.56
C GLN A 23 20.59 3.98 -3.88
N ARG A 24 19.70 3.06 -4.25
CA ARG A 24 19.48 1.76 -3.60
C ARG A 24 19.20 0.69 -4.65
N ASN A 25 19.50 -0.57 -4.33
CA ASN A 25 19.12 -1.71 -5.16
C ASN A 25 17.63 -2.03 -4.92
N VAL A 26 16.76 -1.25 -5.55
CA VAL A 26 15.30 -1.41 -5.46
C VAL A 26 14.86 -2.47 -6.48
N ASP A 27 14.10 -3.46 -6.01
CA ASP A 27 13.34 -4.34 -6.90
C ASP A 27 12.16 -3.56 -7.47
N THR A 28 12.25 -3.21 -8.76
CA THR A 28 11.27 -2.36 -9.43
C THR A 28 9.96 -3.09 -9.76
N ASP A 29 9.93 -4.41 -9.63
CA ASP A 29 8.70 -5.19 -9.71
C ASP A 29 8.00 -5.27 -8.35
N ARG A 30 8.61 -4.79 -7.27
CA ARG A 30 8.09 -4.87 -5.89
C ARG A 30 8.07 -3.52 -5.19
N VAL A 31 7.48 -2.54 -5.84
CA VAL A 31 7.22 -1.22 -5.25
C VAL A 31 5.82 -1.21 -4.65
N TYR A 32 5.70 -0.93 -3.35
CA TYR A 32 4.42 -0.87 -2.65
C TYR A 32 4.19 0.52 -2.09
N VAL A 33 2.93 0.96 -2.05
CA VAL A 33 2.59 2.32 -1.63
C VAL A 33 1.52 2.27 -0.54
N THR A 34 1.80 2.92 0.59
CA THR A 34 0.86 3.08 1.71
C THR A 34 0.99 4.48 2.30
N GLY A 35 -0.05 4.93 3.00
CA GLY A 35 -0.14 6.28 3.53
C GLY A 35 -1.41 6.49 4.33
N LEU A 36 -1.38 7.49 5.21
CA LEU A 36 -2.39 7.78 6.22
C LEU A 36 -3.06 9.13 5.95
N SER A 37 -4.38 9.24 6.09
CA SER A 37 -5.11 10.51 5.97
C SER A 37 -4.84 11.19 4.62
N LEU A 38 -4.29 12.42 4.61
CA LEU A 38 -3.82 13.09 3.39
C LEU A 38 -2.82 12.20 2.62
N GLY A 39 -1.92 11.50 3.30
CA GLY A 39 -1.04 10.50 2.68
C GLY A 39 -1.80 9.33 2.07
N GLY A 40 -2.91 8.90 2.69
CA GLY A 40 -3.82 7.89 2.14
C GLY A 40 -4.51 8.35 0.86
N SER A 41 -4.89 9.64 0.78
CA SER A 41 -5.32 10.27 -0.46
C SER A 41 -4.21 10.23 -1.53
N GLY A 42 -2.97 10.50 -1.14
CA GLY A 42 -1.79 10.42 -2.01
C GLY A 42 -1.54 9.04 -2.60
N VAL A 43 -1.79 7.97 -1.84
CA VAL A 43 -1.69 6.59 -2.34
C VAL A 43 -2.61 6.37 -3.53
N TRP A 44 -3.88 6.75 -3.41
CA TRP A 44 -4.86 6.62 -4.50
C TRP A 44 -4.42 7.42 -5.73
N ILE A 45 -4.06 8.69 -5.53
CA ILE A 45 -3.67 9.60 -6.61
C ILE A 45 -2.42 9.08 -7.33
N TYR A 46 -1.38 8.69 -6.59
CA TYR A 46 -0.14 8.20 -7.17
C TYR A 46 -0.35 6.91 -7.96
N ALA A 47 -1.02 5.91 -7.38
CA ALA A 47 -1.22 4.63 -8.03
C ALA A 47 -2.09 4.72 -9.29
N ALA A 48 -3.10 5.59 -9.29
CA ALA A 48 -3.95 5.78 -10.47
C ALA A 48 -3.24 6.51 -11.63
N ASN A 49 -2.23 7.35 -11.33
CA ASN A 49 -1.46 8.07 -12.35
C ASN A 49 -0.21 7.31 -12.81
N HIS A 50 0.33 6.41 -11.98
CA HIS A 50 1.48 5.55 -12.30
C HIS A 50 1.18 4.06 -12.03
N PRO A 51 0.12 3.49 -12.63
CA PRO A 51 -0.31 2.13 -12.32
C PRO A 51 0.73 1.07 -12.70
N ASP A 52 1.60 1.36 -13.66
CA ASP A 52 2.70 0.51 -14.11
C ASP A 52 3.92 0.51 -13.18
N LYS A 53 3.89 1.27 -12.09
CA LYS A 53 5.01 1.40 -11.16
C LYS A 53 4.77 0.75 -9.80
N VAL A 54 3.56 0.25 -9.53
CA VAL A 54 3.17 -0.23 -8.21
C VAL A 54 2.71 -1.68 -8.27
N ALA A 55 3.17 -2.48 -7.30
CA ALA A 55 2.84 -3.90 -7.18
C ALA A 55 1.65 -4.16 -6.24
N ALA A 56 1.41 -3.30 -5.25
CA ALA A 56 0.23 -3.31 -4.38
C ALA A 56 0.09 -1.98 -3.63
N ILE A 57 -1.13 -1.64 -3.22
CA ILE A 57 -1.39 -0.45 -2.41
C ILE A 57 -2.21 -0.71 -1.16
N VAL A 58 -1.91 0.06 -0.10
CA VAL A 58 -2.62 0.07 1.18
C VAL A 58 -2.95 1.52 1.57
N PRO A 59 -4.02 2.12 1.02
CA PRO A 59 -4.49 3.45 1.43
C PRO A 59 -5.26 3.37 2.76
N ILE A 60 -4.93 4.26 3.71
CA ILE A 60 -5.51 4.24 5.06
C ILE A 60 -6.13 5.60 5.40
N SER A 61 -7.41 5.60 5.80
CA SER A 61 -8.18 6.79 6.18
C SER A 61 -8.09 7.93 5.14
N GLY A 62 -7.99 7.61 3.85
CA GLY A 62 -7.85 8.58 2.77
C GLY A 62 -9.13 8.79 1.98
N LYS A 63 -9.32 9.99 1.41
CA LYS A 63 -10.34 10.27 0.40
C LYS A 63 -9.71 10.62 -0.94
N THR A 64 -10.43 10.51 -2.04
CA THR A 64 -9.99 11.09 -3.30
C THR A 64 -11.18 11.43 -4.19
N ASN A 65 -10.96 12.32 -5.15
CA ASN A 65 -11.92 12.75 -6.15
C ASN A 65 -11.60 12.18 -7.54
N LEU A 66 -10.79 11.11 -7.62
CA LEU A 66 -10.47 10.45 -8.88
C LEU A 66 -11.76 10.15 -9.67
N ALA A 67 -11.73 10.47 -10.95
CA ALA A 67 -12.78 10.09 -11.87
C ALA A 67 -12.79 8.56 -12.06
N ILE A 68 -13.91 8.02 -12.55
CA ILE A 68 -14.10 6.56 -12.70
C ILE A 68 -13.02 5.95 -13.61
N ASP A 69 -12.68 6.62 -14.71
CA ASP A 69 -11.62 6.19 -15.63
C ASP A 69 -10.25 6.11 -14.94
N GLN A 70 -9.94 7.05 -14.03
CA GLN A 70 -8.73 7.00 -13.22
C GLN A 70 -8.77 5.87 -12.18
N ALA A 71 -9.92 5.59 -11.58
CA ALA A 71 -10.09 4.44 -10.69
C ALA A 71 -9.91 3.11 -11.46
N CYS A 72 -10.32 3.05 -12.73
CA CYS A 72 -10.11 1.88 -13.58
C CYS A 72 -8.64 1.58 -13.87
N ASN A 73 -7.71 2.51 -13.64
CA ASN A 73 -6.28 2.22 -13.75
C ASN A 73 -5.78 1.27 -12.65
N LEU A 74 -6.59 1.02 -11.60
CA LEU A 74 -6.22 0.20 -10.45
C LEU A 74 -6.69 -1.26 -10.56
N VAL A 75 -7.39 -1.66 -11.62
CA VAL A 75 -8.04 -2.98 -11.74
C VAL A 75 -7.07 -4.17 -11.73
N ASP A 76 -5.81 -3.94 -12.11
CA ASP A 76 -4.75 -4.94 -12.10
C ASP A 76 -3.78 -4.77 -10.93
N ILE A 77 -4.10 -3.89 -9.98
CA ILE A 77 -3.29 -3.64 -8.78
C ILE A 77 -4.03 -4.25 -7.57
N PRO A 78 -3.36 -5.07 -6.76
CA PRO A 78 -3.86 -5.47 -5.45
C PRO A 78 -4.08 -4.23 -4.56
N VAL A 79 -5.30 -4.06 -4.06
CA VAL A 79 -5.70 -2.94 -3.21
C VAL A 79 -6.26 -3.49 -1.89
N TRP A 80 -5.70 -3.05 -0.76
CA TRP A 80 -6.31 -3.28 0.56
C TRP A 80 -6.50 -1.95 1.28
N VAL A 81 -7.71 -1.41 1.21
CA VAL A 81 -8.07 -0.13 1.83
C VAL A 81 -8.53 -0.33 3.27
N PHE A 82 -8.09 0.58 4.14
CA PHE A 82 -8.52 0.65 5.53
C PHE A 82 -9.14 2.00 5.87
N HIS A 83 -10.16 1.98 6.73
CA HIS A 83 -10.79 3.20 7.25
C HIS A 83 -11.34 2.98 8.65
N GLY A 84 -11.34 3.99 9.52
CA GLY A 84 -11.97 3.89 10.84
C GLY A 84 -13.50 3.77 10.73
N SER A 85 -14.13 2.84 11.45
CA SER A 85 -15.60 2.69 11.41
C SER A 85 -16.34 3.88 12.02
N GLU A 86 -15.66 4.67 12.86
CA GLU A 86 -16.18 5.84 13.57
C GLU A 86 -15.45 7.13 13.15
N ASP A 87 -14.85 7.14 11.96
CA ASP A 87 -14.18 8.33 11.42
C ASP A 87 -15.19 9.48 11.24
N ASN A 88 -14.99 10.55 12.01
CA ASN A 88 -15.83 11.73 12.01
C ASN A 88 -15.23 12.89 11.18
N LEU A 89 -14.03 12.73 10.64
CA LEU A 89 -13.39 13.69 9.75
C LEU A 89 -13.65 13.32 8.29
N LEU A 90 -13.54 12.03 7.95
CA LEU A 90 -13.81 11.52 6.62
C LEU A 90 -14.87 10.42 6.66
N SER A 91 -15.96 10.63 5.93
CA SER A 91 -17.06 9.67 5.78
C SER A 91 -16.56 8.30 5.33
N THR A 92 -17.15 7.25 5.91
CA THR A 92 -16.95 5.85 5.50
C THR A 92 -17.42 5.57 4.07
N SER A 93 -18.16 6.49 3.44
CA SER A 93 -18.53 6.41 2.02
C SER A 93 -17.33 6.53 1.08
N PHE A 94 -16.30 7.31 1.42
CA PHE A 94 -15.14 7.51 0.54
C PHE A 94 -14.44 6.20 0.12
N PRO A 95 -14.05 5.31 1.04
CA PRO A 95 -13.45 4.04 0.65
C PRO A 95 -14.46 3.09 -0.02
N ILE A 96 -15.76 3.16 0.32
CA ILE A 96 -16.81 2.35 -0.33
C ILE A 96 -16.97 2.76 -1.79
N ASP A 97 -17.04 4.06 -2.06
CA ASP A 97 -17.21 4.60 -3.41
C ASP A 97 -16.02 4.25 -4.30
N MET A 98 -14.79 4.30 -3.77
CA MET A 98 -13.59 3.88 -4.51
C MET A 98 -13.60 2.38 -4.84
N VAL A 99 -13.91 1.54 -3.86
CA VAL A 99 -14.02 0.08 -4.07
C VAL A 99 -15.09 -0.25 -5.10
N ASN A 100 -16.23 0.42 -5.05
CA ASN A 100 -17.30 0.26 -6.03
C ASN A 100 -16.89 0.76 -7.42
N ALA A 101 -16.15 1.86 -7.50
CA ALA A 101 -15.64 2.38 -8.77
C ALA A 101 -14.69 1.37 -9.43
N ILE A 102 -13.72 0.84 -8.69
CA ILE A 102 -12.78 -0.17 -9.20
C ILE A 102 -13.53 -1.43 -9.65
N ASN A 103 -14.44 -1.96 -8.81
CA ASN A 103 -15.26 -3.13 -9.15
C ASN A 103 -16.16 -2.90 -10.38
N GLY A 104 -16.54 -1.65 -10.66
CA GLY A 104 -17.36 -1.27 -11.82
C GLY A 104 -16.60 -1.26 -13.15
N CYS A 105 -15.28 -1.34 -13.14
CA CYS A 105 -14.44 -1.21 -14.33
C CYS A 105 -14.30 -2.49 -15.18
N GLY A 106 -14.67 -3.67 -14.65
CA GLY A 106 -14.66 -4.95 -15.40
C GLY A 106 -13.62 -5.96 -14.92
N ASP A 107 -13.12 -6.81 -15.84
CA ASP A 107 -12.33 -8.02 -15.57
C ASP A 107 -10.86 -7.74 -15.20
N GLY A 108 -10.62 -6.95 -14.15
CA GLY A 108 -9.31 -6.83 -13.53
C GLY A 108 -8.82 -8.12 -12.88
N HIS A 109 -7.51 -8.29 -12.73
CA HIS A 109 -6.93 -9.46 -12.07
C HIS A 109 -7.22 -9.51 -10.56
N TYR A 110 -7.52 -8.36 -9.94
CA TYR A 110 -7.70 -8.24 -8.50
C TYR A 110 -9.01 -7.56 -8.14
N ALA A 111 -9.64 -8.05 -7.08
CA ALA A 111 -10.73 -7.37 -6.42
C ALA A 111 -10.18 -6.59 -5.20
N PRO A 112 -10.51 -5.30 -5.04
CA PRO A 112 -10.09 -4.52 -3.88
C PRO A 112 -10.71 -5.03 -2.59
N GLU A 113 -9.90 -5.11 -1.53
CA GLU A 113 -10.32 -5.45 -0.17
C GLU A 113 -10.59 -4.18 0.64
N LEU A 114 -11.70 -4.14 1.39
CA LEU A 114 -12.04 -3.05 2.31
C LEU A 114 -12.18 -3.55 3.74
N THR A 115 -11.42 -2.95 4.64
CA THR A 115 -11.50 -3.22 6.07
C THR A 115 -11.84 -1.95 6.85
N PHE A 116 -12.98 -1.98 7.54
CA PHE A 116 -13.29 -0.99 8.56
C PHE A 116 -12.65 -1.39 9.89
N ASN A 117 -11.75 -0.55 10.38
CA ASN A 117 -11.15 -0.73 11.67
C ASN A 117 -12.16 -0.34 12.77
N GLN A 118 -12.64 -1.36 13.48
CA GLN A 118 -13.81 -1.24 14.36
C GLN A 118 -13.50 -0.37 15.58
N SER A 119 -14.45 0.50 15.93
CA SER A 119 -14.36 1.42 17.06
C SER A 119 -13.17 2.38 17.00
N ARG A 120 -12.70 2.67 15.79
CA ARG A 120 -11.65 3.65 15.52
C ARG A 120 -12.18 4.84 14.74
N GLY A 121 -11.78 6.03 15.17
CA GLY A 121 -11.95 7.28 14.43
C GLY A 121 -10.87 7.47 13.35
N HIS A 122 -10.67 8.72 12.93
CA HIS A 122 -9.76 9.05 11.82
C HIS A 122 -8.35 8.46 11.97
N GLU A 123 -7.75 8.63 13.16
CA GLU A 123 -6.38 8.24 13.51
C GLU A 123 -6.22 6.73 13.81
N GLY A 124 -7.15 5.88 13.35
CA GLY A 124 -7.22 4.44 13.64
C GLY A 124 -6.11 3.57 13.06
N TRP A 125 -5.02 4.15 12.54
CA TRP A 125 -4.01 3.44 11.75
C TRP A 125 -2.90 2.77 12.54
N ASN A 126 -2.77 3.05 13.84
CA ASN A 126 -1.65 2.53 14.63
C ASN A 126 -1.61 0.98 14.65
N GLU A 127 -2.75 0.31 14.77
CA GLU A 127 -2.83 -1.16 14.67
C GLU A 127 -2.78 -1.70 13.24
N ILE A 128 -3.01 -0.87 12.22
CA ILE A 128 -2.85 -1.25 10.82
C ILE A 128 -1.37 -1.23 10.44
N MET A 129 -0.64 -0.21 10.89
CA MET A 129 0.79 -0.03 10.61
C MET A 129 1.69 -0.86 11.53
N ASN A 130 1.17 -1.37 12.65
CA ASN A 130 1.95 -2.18 13.58
C ASN A 130 2.10 -3.61 13.05
N ARG A 131 3.35 -3.98 12.69
CA ARG A 131 3.71 -5.34 12.23
C ARG A 131 3.34 -6.45 13.21
N ASN A 132 3.18 -6.15 14.49
CA ASN A 132 2.84 -7.15 15.52
C ASN A 132 1.36 -7.10 15.93
N ALA A 133 0.53 -6.36 15.19
CA ALA A 133 -0.90 -6.25 15.44
C ALA A 133 -1.69 -7.17 14.50
N GLN A 134 -3.01 -6.99 14.45
CA GLN A 134 -3.91 -7.90 13.76
C GLN A 134 -3.79 -7.89 12.23
N TYR A 135 -3.32 -6.78 11.64
CA TYR A 135 -3.28 -6.59 10.20
C TYR A 135 -1.86 -6.76 9.67
N GLU A 136 -1.63 -7.86 8.95
CA GLU A 136 -0.33 -8.23 8.37
C GLU A 136 -0.10 -7.55 7.01
N ILE A 137 -0.30 -6.22 6.92
CA ILE A 137 -0.27 -5.48 5.65
C ILE A 137 1.07 -5.62 4.90
N TYR A 138 2.18 -5.73 5.64
CA TYR A 138 3.50 -5.88 5.04
C TYR A 138 3.66 -7.26 4.40
N THR A 139 3.23 -8.30 5.12
CA THR A 139 3.27 -9.68 4.63
C THR A 139 2.32 -9.86 3.45
N TRP A 140 1.17 -9.21 3.47
CA TRP A 140 0.23 -9.18 2.35
C TRP A 140 0.84 -8.49 1.13
N MET A 141 1.36 -7.26 1.26
CA MET A 141 2.01 -6.53 0.16
C MET A 141 3.15 -7.34 -0.45
N LEU A 142 4.01 -7.96 0.37
CA LEU A 142 5.17 -8.71 -0.09
C LEU A 142 4.83 -9.91 -0.99
N GLN A 143 3.59 -10.40 -0.98
CA GLN A 143 3.19 -11.49 -1.87
C GLN A 143 3.09 -11.04 -3.32
N PHE A 144 2.91 -9.76 -3.59
CA PHE A 144 2.67 -9.26 -4.94
C PHE A 144 3.95 -8.80 -5.62
N ALA A 145 4.02 -9.02 -6.92
CA ALA A 145 5.00 -8.40 -7.79
C ALA A 145 4.33 -7.99 -9.09
N LYS A 146 4.78 -6.88 -9.65
CA LYS A 146 4.28 -6.36 -10.92
C LYS A 146 4.54 -7.39 -12.02
N ASN A 147 3.51 -7.69 -12.80
CA ASN A 147 3.52 -8.70 -13.85
C ASN A 147 3.72 -10.16 -13.39
N ASP A 148 3.65 -10.45 -12.09
CA ASP A 148 3.64 -11.80 -11.52
C ASP A 148 2.40 -12.02 -10.65
N PHE A 149 1.38 -12.60 -11.27
CA PHE A 149 0.09 -12.88 -10.64
C PHE A 149 0.08 -14.17 -9.81
N THR A 150 1.24 -14.76 -9.51
CA THR A 150 1.33 -15.98 -8.69
C THR A 150 1.23 -15.72 -7.20
N ASN A 151 1.27 -14.45 -6.77
CA ASN A 151 1.17 -14.00 -5.38
C ASN A 151 2.20 -14.70 -4.47
N ARG A 152 3.48 -14.63 -4.84
CA ARG A 152 4.59 -15.26 -4.12
C ARG A 152 5.48 -14.24 -3.39
N PRO A 153 5.69 -14.41 -2.08
CA PRO A 153 6.63 -13.58 -1.34
C PRO A 153 8.05 -13.71 -1.92
N PRO A 154 8.90 -12.69 -1.77
CA PRO A 154 10.26 -12.74 -2.30
C PRO A 154 11.04 -13.83 -1.59
N TYR A 155 11.83 -14.58 -2.34
CA TYR A 155 12.76 -15.53 -1.76
C TYR A 155 14.00 -14.77 -1.26
N VAL A 156 14.24 -14.78 0.05
CA VAL A 156 15.41 -14.12 0.64
C VAL A 156 16.58 -15.09 0.62
N HIS A 157 17.58 -14.80 -0.20
CA HIS A 157 18.86 -15.52 -0.18
C HIS A 157 19.77 -14.93 0.91
N VAL A 158 19.59 -15.34 2.16
CA VAL A 158 20.43 -14.91 3.31
C VAL A 158 21.74 -15.70 3.43
N GLY A 159 22.02 -16.57 2.46
CA GLY A 159 23.20 -17.44 2.45
C GLY A 159 22.96 -18.73 3.24
N SER A 160 24.02 -19.50 3.42
CA SER A 160 23.96 -20.71 4.25
C SER A 160 23.91 -20.33 5.73
N ASP A 161 23.24 -21.14 6.54
CA ASP A 161 23.35 -21.10 8.00
C ASP A 161 24.80 -20.94 8.45
N PHE A 162 25.05 -19.99 9.35
CA PHE A 162 26.38 -19.82 9.93
C PHE A 162 26.31 -19.70 11.45
N LYS A 163 27.35 -20.26 12.09
CA LYS A 163 27.48 -20.32 13.54
C LYS A 163 28.34 -19.16 14.01
N VAL A 164 27.79 -18.30 14.88
CA VAL A 164 28.58 -17.29 15.59
C VAL A 164 28.92 -17.85 16.95
N LEU A 165 30.22 -18.01 17.22
CA LEU A 165 30.72 -18.38 18.54
C LEU A 165 30.93 -17.09 19.35
N GLN A 166 30.22 -16.95 20.47
CA GLN A 166 30.45 -15.92 21.49
C GLN A 166 31.09 -16.55 22.72
N GLU A 167 31.68 -15.73 23.60
CA GLU A 167 32.41 -16.20 24.79
C GLU A 167 31.54 -17.01 25.77
N ASP A 168 30.21 -16.84 25.72
CA ASP A 168 29.21 -17.47 26.57
C ASP A 168 28.35 -18.55 25.85
N GLY A 169 28.60 -18.82 24.57
CA GLY A 169 27.90 -19.88 23.84
C GLY A 169 27.86 -19.70 22.33
N ALA A 170 27.24 -20.67 21.64
CA ALA A 170 27.00 -20.59 20.21
C ALA A 170 25.60 -20.01 19.94
N THR A 171 25.53 -18.94 19.14
CA THR A 171 24.29 -18.46 18.55
C THR A 171 24.19 -18.99 17.12
N TYR A 172 23.06 -19.65 16.81
CA TYR A 172 22.75 -20.10 15.47
C TYR A 172 21.94 -19.02 14.76
N ILE A 173 22.44 -18.55 13.62
CA ILE A 173 21.72 -17.64 12.73
C ILE A 173 21.35 -18.46 11.51
N TYR A 174 20.05 -18.63 11.32
CA TYR A 174 19.48 -19.41 10.21
C TYR A 174 19.20 -18.49 9.03
N GLY A 175 19.62 -18.93 7.84
CA GLY A 175 19.30 -18.32 6.55
C GLY A 175 18.10 -18.99 5.90
#